data_AF-A0A4Q3YL95-F1
#
_entry.id   AF-A0A4Q3YL95-F1
#
_cell.length_a   1.000
_cell.length_b   1.000
_cell.length_c   1.000
_cell.angle_alpha   90.00
_cell.angle_beta   90.00
_cell.angle_gamma   90.00
#
_symmetry.space_group_name_H-M   'P 1'
#
loop_
_entity.id
_entity.type
_entity.pdbx_description
1 polymer ?
#
loop_
_entity_poly.entity_id
_entity_poly.type
_entity_poly.pdbx_seq_one_letter_code
_entity_poly.pdbx_strand_id
1 'polypeptide(L)'
;MSEAGFDALMHDACVVWGFCGCLKAGEPLHVTQLIPSEGPVYAGQFVDWLLLADDVNPNLSKYERHKAALLESFVKNMGGDVADASLLRWSDCQPDNVEPDAKHRGCIPDATDGS
;
A
#
# COMPACT_ATOMS: atom_id res chain seq x y z
N MET A 1 0.45 9.76 -17.91
CA MET A 1 0.20 8.32 -18.15
C MET A 1 -0.70 7.87 -17.03
N SER A 2 -1.77 7.14 -17.30
CA SER A 2 -2.59 6.59 -16.23
C SER A 2 -1.70 5.63 -15.43
N GLU A 3 -1.49 5.93 -14.15
CA GLU A 3 -0.89 4.97 -13.24
C GLU A 3 -1.71 3.66 -13.32
N ALA A 4 -1.05 2.50 -13.25
CA ALA A 4 -1.70 1.19 -13.28
C ALA A 4 -1.09 0.29 -12.21
N GLY A 5 -1.78 -0.80 -11.86
CA GLY A 5 -1.28 -1.71 -10.83
C GLY A 5 -1.19 -1.05 -9.47
N PHE A 6 -0.07 -1.26 -8.77
CA PHE A 6 0.09 -0.81 -7.39
C PHE A 6 0.14 0.71 -7.24
N ASP A 7 0.77 1.44 -8.16
CA ASP A 7 0.85 2.91 -8.08
C ASP A 7 -0.55 3.54 -8.16
N ALA A 8 -1.40 3.06 -9.08
CA ALA A 8 -2.80 3.49 -9.18
C ALA A 8 -3.63 3.14 -7.95
N LEU A 9 -3.43 1.93 -7.42
CA LEU A 9 -4.10 1.48 -6.20
C LEU A 9 -3.74 2.37 -5.02
N MET A 10 -2.46 2.72 -4.87
CA MET A 10 -2.01 3.60 -3.80
C MET A 10 -2.47 5.04 -4.01
N HIS A 11 -2.55 5.52 -5.26
CA HIS A 11 -3.17 6.82 -5.57
C HIS A 11 -4.63 6.85 -5.09
N ASP A 12 -5.43 5.84 -5.46
CA ASP A 12 -6.82 5.72 -5.03
C ASP A 12 -6.92 5.66 -3.49
N ALA A 13 -6.13 4.82 -2.84
CA ALA A 13 -6.16 4.66 -1.39
C ALA A 13 -5.76 5.93 -0.63
N CYS A 14 -4.66 6.56 -1.02
CA CYS A 14 -4.08 7.70 -0.32
C CYS A 14 -4.74 9.03 -0.69
N VAL A 15 -4.88 9.34 -1.99
CA VAL A 15 -5.36 10.66 -2.45
C VAL A 15 -6.89 10.74 -2.41
N VAL A 16 -7.58 9.69 -2.84
CA VAL A 16 -9.05 9.71 -2.92
C VAL A 16 -9.68 9.37 -1.57
N TRP A 17 -9.13 8.37 -0.87
CA TRP A 17 -9.73 7.86 0.37
C TRP A 17 -8.98 8.24 1.66
N GLY A 18 -7.78 8.82 1.56
CA GLY A 18 -7.03 9.33 2.71
C GLY A 18 -6.24 8.30 3.51
N PHE A 19 -6.09 7.07 3.03
CA PHE A 19 -5.34 6.00 3.71
C PHE A 19 -3.90 5.93 3.17
N CYS A 20 -3.09 6.91 3.56
CA CYS A 20 -1.68 7.01 3.18
C CYS A 20 -0.74 6.32 4.18
N GLY A 21 -1.24 6.00 5.38
CA GLY A 21 -0.42 5.59 6.51
C GLY A 21 -0.18 6.74 7.48
N CYS A 22 0.25 6.39 8.69
CA CYS A 22 0.38 7.31 9.81
C CYS A 22 1.79 7.31 10.42
N LEU A 23 2.06 8.25 11.32
CA LEU A 23 3.19 8.16 12.23
C LEU A 23 2.79 7.40 13.49
N LYS A 24 3.40 6.25 13.73
CA LYS A 24 3.16 5.43 14.91
C LYS A 24 4.42 5.36 15.76
N ALA A 25 4.32 5.81 17.01
CA ALA A 25 5.46 5.90 17.93
C ALA A 25 6.69 6.68 17.40
N GLY A 26 6.45 7.66 16.52
CA GLY A 26 7.51 8.47 15.91
C GLY A 26 8.10 7.88 14.62
N GLU A 27 7.67 6.69 14.20
CA GLU A 27 8.09 6.05 12.96
C GLU A 27 6.96 6.06 11.91
N PRO A 28 7.28 6.26 10.62
CA PRO A 28 6.29 6.16 9.55
C PRO A 28 5.86 4.71 9.36
N LEU A 29 4.54 4.49 9.44
CA LEU A 29 3.90 3.22 9.16
C LEU A 29 3.13 3.32 7.84
N HIS A 30 3.58 2.56 6.85
CA HIS A 30 2.98 2.48 5.52
C HIS A 30 2.56 1.04 5.21
N VAL A 31 1.50 0.86 4.41
CA VAL A 31 0.94 -0.47 4.10
C VAL A 31 1.97 -1.44 3.51
N THR A 32 2.95 -0.95 2.74
CA THR A 32 4.01 -1.77 2.15
C THR A 32 4.89 -2.48 3.18
N GLN A 33 4.99 -1.97 4.42
CA GLN A 33 5.73 -2.63 5.50
C GLN A 33 4.97 -3.83 6.09
N LEU A 34 3.65 -3.93 5.85
CA LEU A 34 2.79 -5.02 6.32
C LEU A 34 2.65 -6.14 5.28
N ILE A 35 2.93 -5.84 4.01
CA ILE A 35 2.78 -6.79 2.90
C ILE A 35 4.01 -7.71 2.83
N PRO A 36 3.83 -9.05 2.81
CA PRO A 36 4.94 -9.99 2.67
C PRO A 36 5.71 -9.80 1.35
N SER A 37 6.90 -10.38 1.24
CA SER A 37 7.71 -10.26 0.01
C SER A 37 7.08 -10.94 -1.20
N GLU A 38 6.39 -12.06 -0.99
CA GLU A 38 5.82 -12.92 -2.02
C GLU A 38 4.58 -13.66 -1.49
N GLY A 39 3.82 -14.28 -2.40
CA GLY A 39 2.66 -15.10 -2.06
C GLY A 39 1.34 -14.35 -2.21
N PRO A 40 0.21 -15.06 -2.05
CA PRO A 40 -1.11 -14.49 -2.33
C PRO A 40 -1.50 -13.45 -1.28
N VAL A 41 -1.92 -12.28 -1.74
CA VAL A 41 -2.57 -11.24 -0.94
C VAL A 41 -3.97 -11.03 -1.46
N TYR A 42 -4.94 -11.25 -0.58
CA TYR A 42 -6.36 -11.04 -0.87
C TYR A 42 -6.72 -9.57 -0.66
N ALA A 43 -7.63 -9.05 -1.49
CA ALA A 43 -8.08 -7.67 -1.43
C ALA A 43 -8.53 -7.25 -0.02
N GLY A 44 -9.31 -8.10 0.68
CA GLY A 44 -9.76 -7.81 2.04
C GLY A 44 -8.62 -7.68 3.05
N GLN A 45 -7.62 -8.55 2.93
CA GLN A 45 -6.43 -8.50 3.78
C GLN A 45 -5.60 -7.24 3.53
N PHE A 46 -5.45 -6.85 2.25
CA PHE A 46 -4.78 -5.60 1.90
C PHE A 46 -5.52 -4.38 2.45
N VAL A 47 -6.85 -4.35 2.34
CA VAL A 47 -7.67 -3.26 2.89
C VAL A 47 -7.54 -3.18 4.41
N ASP A 48 -7.58 -4.31 5.12
CA ASP A 48 -7.35 -4.30 6.56
C ASP A 48 -5.96 -3.76 6.92
N TRP A 49 -4.92 -4.08 6.14
CA TRP A 49 -3.59 -3.49 6.30
C TRP A 49 -3.53 -1.99 6.02
N LEU A 50 -4.26 -1.47 5.02
CA LEU A 50 -4.36 -0.02 4.79
C LEU A 50 -4.91 0.69 6.03
N LEU A 51 -5.99 0.16 6.60
CA LEU A 51 -6.60 0.74 7.81
C LEU A 51 -5.63 0.65 8.99
N LEU A 52 -4.98 -0.49 9.19
CA LEU A 52 -3.99 -0.67 10.27
C LEU A 52 -2.79 0.26 10.11
N ALA A 53 -2.33 0.50 8.89
CA ALA A 53 -1.23 1.43 8.61
C ALA A 53 -1.59 2.89 8.95
N ASP A 54 -2.88 3.22 8.93
CA ASP A 54 -3.43 4.54 9.30
C ASP A 54 -3.86 4.62 10.78
N ASP A 55 -3.46 3.65 11.61
CA ASP A 55 -3.88 3.49 13.02
C ASP A 55 -5.40 3.35 13.21
N VAL A 56 -6.10 2.91 12.17
CA VAL A 56 -7.53 2.65 12.18
C VAL A 56 -7.81 1.18 12.49
N ASN A 57 -8.73 0.93 13.43
CA ASN A 57 -9.21 -0.44 13.70
C ASN A 57 -10.16 -0.91 12.56
N PRO A 58 -9.80 -1.96 11.81
CA PRO A 58 -10.61 -2.46 10.70
C PRO A 58 -11.96 -3.02 11.13
N ASN A 59 -12.17 -3.40 12.40
CA ASN A 59 -13.45 -3.97 12.86
C ASN A 59 -14.53 -2.90 13.14
N LEU A 60 -14.22 -1.62 12.95
CA LEU A 60 -15.17 -0.54 13.18
C LEU A 60 -16.12 -0.36 11.99
N SER A 61 -17.41 -0.55 12.24
CA SER A 61 -18.47 -0.48 11.22
C SER A 61 -18.56 0.85 10.47
N LYS A 62 -18.04 1.96 11.04
CA LYS A 62 -18.00 3.26 10.37
C LYS A 62 -17.14 3.28 9.09
N TYR A 63 -16.24 2.30 8.94
CA TYR A 63 -15.37 2.19 7.76
C TYR A 63 -15.88 1.20 6.71
N GLU A 64 -17.02 0.53 6.90
CA GLU A 64 -17.54 -0.47 5.92
C GLU A 64 -17.67 0.12 4.50
N ARG A 65 -18.12 1.37 4.38
CA ARG A 65 -18.18 2.06 3.08
C ARG A 65 -16.80 2.25 2.46
N HIS A 66 -15.81 2.63 3.26
CA HIS A 66 -14.44 2.82 2.80
C HIS A 66 -13.83 1.49 2.39
N LYS A 67 -14.04 0.42 3.19
CA LYS A 67 -13.60 -0.93 2.87
C LYS A 67 -14.16 -1.40 1.53
N ALA A 68 -15.46 -1.25 1.30
CA ALA A 68 -16.08 -1.63 0.04
C ALA A 68 -15.47 -0.88 -1.16
N ALA A 69 -15.20 0.42 -1.03
CA ALA A 69 -14.59 1.21 -2.09
C ALA A 69 -13.11 0.84 -2.33
N LEU A 70 -12.34 0.59 -1.27
CA LEU A 70 -10.95 0.17 -1.36
C LEU A 70 -10.83 -1.25 -1.95
N LEU A 71 -11.76 -2.15 -1.63
CA LEU A 71 -11.87 -3.47 -2.25
C LEU A 71 -12.10 -3.36 -3.75
N GLU A 72 -13.07 -2.55 -4.18
CA GLU A 72 -13.33 -2.32 -5.61
C GLU A 72 -12.12 -1.71 -6.31
N SER A 73 -11.44 -0.75 -5.66
CA SER A 73 -10.21 -0.14 -6.18
C SER A 73 -9.09 -1.16 -6.32
N PHE A 74 -8.95 -2.09 -5.37
CA PHE A 74 -7.98 -3.19 -5.48
C PHE A 74 -8.27 -4.06 -6.69
N VAL A 75 -9.50 -4.56 -6.83
CA VAL A 75 -9.89 -5.45 -7.93
C VAL A 75 -9.70 -4.76 -9.28
N LYS A 76 -10.09 -3.49 -9.37
CA LYS A 76 -9.95 -2.67 -10.57
C LYS A 76 -8.48 -2.51 -10.98
N ASN A 77 -7.59 -2.18 -10.04
CA ASN A 77 -6.20 -1.83 -10.34
C ASN A 77 -5.28 -3.06 -10.44
N MET A 78 -5.55 -4.12 -9.67
CA MET A 78 -4.76 -5.37 -9.68
C MET A 78 -5.31 -6.43 -10.64
N GLY A 79 -6.51 -6.23 -11.18
CA GLY A 79 -7.15 -7.14 -12.13
C GLY A 79 -7.83 -8.37 -11.50
N GLY A 80 -7.94 -8.43 -10.17
CA GLY A 80 -8.57 -9.53 -9.45
C GLY A 80 -8.63 -9.31 -7.93
N ASP A 81 -9.34 -10.18 -7.21
CA ASP A 81 -9.43 -10.14 -5.74
C ASP A 81 -8.20 -10.71 -5.03
N VAL A 82 -7.29 -11.33 -5.78
CA VAL A 82 -6.01 -11.85 -5.31
C VAL A 82 -4.90 -11.33 -6.21
N ALA A 83 -3.83 -10.82 -5.60
CA ALA A 83 -2.60 -10.48 -6.28
C ALA A 83 -1.41 -11.16 -5.59
N ASP A 84 -0.35 -11.45 -6.34
CA ASP A 84 0.90 -11.84 -5.70
C ASP A 84 1.52 -10.62 -4.99
N ALA A 85 2.04 -10.81 -3.78
CA ALA A 85 2.58 -9.75 -2.96
C ALA A 85 3.78 -9.03 -3.61
N SER A 86 4.51 -9.70 -4.51
CA SER A 86 5.60 -9.09 -5.28
C SER A 86 5.11 -7.99 -6.24
N LEU A 87 3.83 -8.03 -6.65
CA LEU A 87 3.21 -7.02 -7.50
C LEU A 87 2.69 -5.81 -6.71
N LEU A 88 2.62 -5.90 -5.38
CA LEU A 88 2.18 -4.80 -4.51
C LEU A 88 3.37 -3.93 -4.08
N ARG A 89 4.13 -3.43 -5.07
CA ARG A 89 5.34 -2.62 -4.90
C ARG A 89 5.33 -1.48 -5.89
N TRP A 90 5.93 -0.35 -5.50
CA TRP A 90 6.04 0.83 -6.37
C TRP A 90 6.80 0.48 -7.65
N SER A 91 6.34 0.98 -8.80
CA SER A 91 6.97 0.68 -10.10
C SER A 91 8.42 1.16 -10.16
N ASP A 92 8.76 2.24 -9.45
CA ASP A 92 10.11 2.80 -9.39
C ASP A 92 11.07 2.03 -8.45
N CYS A 93 10.58 1.07 -7.67
CA CYS A 93 11.40 0.27 -6.73
C CYS A 93 11.99 -1.01 -7.36
N GLN A 94 12.38 -0.97 -8.64
CA GLN A 94 13.05 -2.10 -9.27
C GLN A 94 14.21 -2.60 -8.39
N PRO A 95 14.36 -3.92 -8.18
CA PRO A 95 15.51 -4.46 -7.46
C PRO A 95 16.75 -4.08 -8.26
N ASP A 96 17.58 -3.21 -7.69
CA ASP A 96 18.89 -2.92 -8.22
C ASP A 96 19.62 -4.27 -8.36
N ASN A 97 19.97 -4.67 -9.58
CA ASN A 97 20.85 -5.81 -9.83
C ASN A 97 22.30 -5.46 -9.42
N VAL A 98 22.49 -4.96 -8.20
CA VAL A 98 23.79 -4.76 -7.56
C VAL A 98 23.68 -5.24 -6.11
N GLU A 99 24.28 -6.40 -5.89
CA GLU A 99 24.95 -6.94 -4.69
C GLU A 99 24.48 -6.58 -3.24
N PRO A 100 24.71 -7.49 -2.28
CA PRO A 100 23.93 -7.57 -1.05
C PRO A 100 24.45 -6.62 0.02
N ASP A 101 23.91 -5.40 0.11
CA ASP A 101 23.90 -4.68 1.39
C ASP A 101 22.46 -4.52 1.87
N ALA A 102 22.13 -5.37 2.84
CA ALA A 102 20.87 -5.38 3.56
C ALA A 102 20.61 -3.99 4.18
N LYS A 103 19.82 -3.13 3.51
CA LYS A 103 19.37 -1.88 4.16
C LYS A 103 18.10 -1.19 3.67
N HIS A 104 17.41 -1.63 2.62
CA HIS A 104 16.19 -0.92 2.19
C HIS A 104 14.93 -1.77 2.35
N ARG A 105 14.54 -1.97 3.62
CA ARG A 105 13.14 -2.28 3.97
C ARG A 105 12.36 -0.97 3.97
N GLY A 106 11.48 -0.80 3.00
CA GLY A 106 10.50 0.30 2.95
C GLY A 106 11.04 1.57 2.30
N CYS A 107 11.03 1.61 0.96
CA CYS A 107 11.15 2.87 0.23
C CYS A 107 9.85 3.66 0.42
N ILE A 108 9.86 4.58 1.38
CA ILE A 108 8.96 5.73 1.41
C ILE A 108 9.64 6.76 0.49
N PRO A 109 8.98 7.28 -0.57
CA PRO A 109 9.58 8.32 -1.39
C PRO A 109 9.88 9.54 -0.53
N ASP A 110 11.15 9.97 -0.56
CA ASP A 110 11.65 11.16 0.10
C ASP A 110 10.89 12.39 -0.42
N ALA A 111 10.08 13.01 0.44
CA ALA A 111 9.45 14.28 0.16
C ALA A 111 10.54 15.35 0.15
N THR A 112 11.12 15.61 -1.01
CA THR A 112 12.15 16.62 -1.19
C THR A 112 11.51 18.01 -1.02
N ASP A 113 11.97 18.68 0.04
CA ASP A 113 11.89 20.11 0.29
C ASP A 113 12.27 20.95 -0.94
N GLY A 114 11.53 22.04 -1.18
CA GLY A 114 11.94 23.02 -2.17
C GLY A 114 10.89 24.07 -2.53
N SER A 115 10.75 25.11 -1.71
CA SER A 115 11.02 26.53 -2.09
C SER A 115 10.57 27.50 -1.00
#